data_AF-A0A8S3EYU3-F1
#
_entry.id   AF-A0A8S3EYU3-F1
#
_cell.length_a   1.000
_cell.length_b   1.000
_cell.length_c   1.000
_cell.angle_alpha   90.00
_cell.angle_beta   90.00
_cell.angle_gamma   90.00
#
_symmetry.space_group_name_H-M   'P 1'
#
loop_
_entity.id
_entity.type
_entity.pdbx_description
1 polymer ?
#
loop_
_entity_poly.entity_id
_entity_poly.type
_entity_poly.pdbx_seq_one_letter_code
_entity_poly.pdbx_strand_id
1 'polypeptide(L)'
;MNASKENRRYHRWNLIATGEILCRRFLDASIAVVRPNEMKDGTFSRFSNFVQKTTEYGDPISYDTKNLIGLHHLNMLNEQITKNATSSAFDIILVGFSKGCIVLNQLLHELTALRLMKTDDSLLNFVSRISRFIWLDGGHNNGNQIMIWPTDENLITTLVDYKIRTEIYVTPFQIDSKNPYKKFHTQHYKKFSELLLCHSTSSSNYDNKTINKMFFADDSPSIDKHFELLTVF
;
A
#
# COMPACT_ATOMS: atom_id res chain seq x y z
N MET A 1 -11.92 -7.65 27.17
CA MET A 1 -10.94 -6.84 26.41
C MET A 1 -11.45 -5.41 26.35
N ASN A 2 -10.90 -4.52 27.19
CA ASN A 2 -11.35 -3.14 27.27
C ASN A 2 -10.71 -2.34 26.13
N ALA A 3 -11.42 -2.18 25.02
CA ALA A 3 -11.10 -1.15 24.04
C ALA A 3 -11.08 0.21 24.77
N SER A 4 -9.96 0.93 24.68
CA SER A 4 -9.85 2.30 25.20
C SER A 4 -11.02 3.14 24.67
N LYS A 5 -11.46 4.17 25.41
CA LYS A 5 -12.55 5.06 24.96
C LYS A 5 -12.29 5.65 23.57
N GLU A 6 -11.02 5.83 23.17
CA GLU A 6 -10.60 6.30 21.86
C GLU A 6 -10.87 5.27 20.74
N ASN A 7 -10.67 3.97 20.99
CA ASN A 7 -10.97 2.92 20.00
C ASN A 7 -12.45 2.84 19.62
N ARG A 8 -13.36 3.29 20.50
CA ARG A 8 -14.80 3.35 20.17
C ARG A 8 -15.11 4.40 19.11
N ARG A 9 -14.37 5.52 19.08
CA ARG A 9 -14.57 6.61 18.12
C ARG A 9 -14.28 6.18 16.69
N TYR A 10 -13.39 5.20 16.50
CA TYR A 10 -12.98 4.69 15.20
C TYR A 10 -13.65 3.37 14.82
N HIS A 11 -14.71 2.94 15.53
CA HIS A 11 -15.41 1.69 15.22
C HIS A 11 -15.94 1.65 13.78
N ARG A 12 -16.33 2.80 13.22
CA ARG A 12 -16.76 2.93 11.81
C ARG A 12 -15.67 2.66 10.77
N TRP A 13 -14.41 2.52 11.21
CA TRP A 13 -13.24 2.24 10.38
C TRP A 13 -12.65 0.86 10.69
N ASN A 14 -13.42 -0.02 11.34
CA ASN A 14 -12.98 -1.40 11.59
C ASN A 14 -12.87 -2.20 10.29
N LEU A 15 -12.35 -3.43 10.37
CA LEU A 15 -12.12 -4.29 9.20
C LEU A 15 -13.39 -4.52 8.36
N ILE A 16 -14.54 -4.75 9.00
CA ILE A 16 -15.81 -5.04 8.32
C ILE A 16 -16.30 -3.78 7.62
N ALA A 17 -16.37 -2.65 8.34
CA ALA A 17 -16.83 -1.38 7.80
C ALA A 17 -15.94 -0.90 6.64
N THR A 18 -14.62 -1.10 6.74
CA THR A 18 -13.67 -0.81 5.65
C THR A 18 -13.96 -1.69 4.44
N GLY A 19 -14.25 -2.98 4.64
CA GLY A 19 -14.68 -3.89 3.57
C GLY A 19 -15.94 -3.38 2.86
N GLU A 20 -16.97 -2.98 3.61
CA GLU A 20 -18.20 -2.42 3.05
C GLU A 20 -17.98 -1.14 2.26
N ILE A 21 -17.10 -0.24 2.74
CA ILE A 21 -16.73 0.97 2.02
C ILE A 21 -16.08 0.61 0.67
N LEU A 22 -15.14 -0.33 0.67
CA LEU A 22 -14.47 -0.78 -0.56
C LEU A 22 -15.44 -1.49 -1.53
N CYS A 23 -16.41 -2.26 -1.04
CA CYS A 23 -17.43 -2.88 -1.88
C CYS A 23 -18.25 -1.84 -2.66
N ARG A 24 -18.55 -0.68 -2.05
CA ARG A 24 -19.27 0.42 -2.74
C ARG A 24 -18.39 1.11 -3.78
N ARG A 25 -17.07 1.06 -3.61
CA ARG A 25 -16.09 1.70 -4.50
C ARG A 25 -15.73 0.85 -5.72
N PHE A 26 -15.61 -0.46 -5.52
CA PHE A 26 -15.25 -1.43 -6.55
C PHE A 26 -16.41 -2.40 -6.79
N LEU A 27 -17.44 -1.92 -7.48
CA LEU A 27 -18.70 -2.65 -7.71
C LEU A 27 -18.49 -3.97 -8.46
N ASP A 28 -17.44 -4.04 -9.28
CA ASP A 28 -17.11 -5.21 -10.11
C ASP A 28 -15.95 -6.05 -9.54
N ALA A 29 -15.63 -5.89 -8.25
CA ALA A 29 -14.53 -6.63 -7.60
C ALA A 29 -15.00 -7.39 -6.35
N SER A 30 -14.35 -8.53 -6.10
CA SER A 30 -14.42 -9.20 -4.80
C SER A 30 -13.46 -8.53 -3.83
N ILE A 31 -13.93 -8.20 -2.63
CA ILE A 31 -13.13 -7.52 -1.61
C ILE A 31 -12.62 -8.50 -0.57
N ALA A 32 -11.31 -8.54 -0.38
CA ALA A 32 -10.64 -9.24 0.71
C ALA A 32 -9.89 -8.24 1.58
N VAL A 33 -10.23 -8.17 2.87
CA VAL A 33 -9.55 -7.29 3.83
C VAL A 33 -8.54 -8.08 4.64
N VAL A 34 -7.26 -7.75 4.49
CA VAL A 34 -6.17 -8.40 5.21
C VAL A 34 -5.99 -7.73 6.58
N ARG A 35 -6.27 -8.48 7.65
CA ARG A 35 -5.99 -8.02 9.01
C ARG A 35 -4.50 -8.09 9.33
N PRO A 36 -3.97 -7.21 10.20
CA PRO A 36 -2.63 -7.37 10.72
C PRO A 36 -2.52 -8.68 11.51
N ASN A 37 -1.31 -9.25 11.51
CA ASN A 37 -1.01 -10.45 12.29
C ASN A 37 -1.07 -10.16 13.81
N GLU A 38 -0.63 -8.96 14.19
CA GLU A 38 -0.56 -8.51 15.57
C GLU A 38 -0.97 -7.04 15.69
N MET A 39 -1.58 -6.68 16.81
CA MET A 39 -1.89 -5.30 17.19
C MET A 39 -1.16 -4.98 18.50
N LYS A 40 -0.07 -4.22 18.42
CA LYS A 40 0.67 -3.75 19.60
C LYS A 40 -0.14 -2.65 20.29
N ASP A 41 -0.31 -2.79 21.60
CA ASP A 41 -1.09 -1.89 22.48
C ASP A 41 -2.52 -1.63 21.98
N GLY A 42 -3.09 -2.60 21.24
CA GLY A 42 -4.42 -2.49 20.64
C GLY A 42 -4.57 -1.39 19.59
N THR A 43 -3.47 -0.80 19.11
CA THR A 43 -3.46 0.39 18.25
C THR A 43 -2.56 0.23 17.03
N PHE A 44 -1.35 -0.29 17.22
CA PHE A 44 -0.35 -0.34 16.15
C PHE A 44 -0.36 -1.69 15.43
N SER A 45 -0.78 -1.65 14.17
CA SER A 45 -0.84 -2.82 13.29
C SER A 45 0.54 -3.30 12.87
N ARG A 46 0.78 -4.61 12.99
CA ARG A 46 1.98 -5.28 12.49
C ARG A 46 1.62 -6.37 11.49
N PHE A 47 2.14 -6.23 10.28
CA PHE A 47 1.92 -7.16 9.16
C PHE A 47 3.12 -8.10 8.98
N SER A 48 3.51 -8.81 10.04
CA SER A 48 4.73 -9.65 10.06
C SER A 48 4.75 -10.79 9.05
N ASN A 49 3.59 -11.18 8.52
CA ASN A 49 3.48 -12.17 7.43
C ASN A 49 3.96 -11.62 6.08
N PHE A 50 4.04 -10.30 5.93
CA PHE A 50 4.57 -9.63 4.75
C PHE A 50 5.91 -8.95 5.06
N VAL A 51 5.99 -8.21 6.17
CA VAL A 51 7.12 -7.35 6.52
C VAL A 51 7.73 -7.85 7.83
N GLN A 52 8.78 -8.68 7.73
CA GLN A 52 9.36 -9.32 8.91
C GLN A 52 10.24 -8.39 9.73
N LYS A 53 11.02 -7.53 9.06
CA LYS A 53 11.97 -6.61 9.69
C LYS A 53 11.28 -5.31 10.07
N THR A 54 10.55 -5.34 11.18
CA THR A 54 9.87 -4.16 11.75
C THR A 54 10.29 -3.91 13.19
N THR A 55 10.06 -2.69 13.66
CA THR A 55 10.03 -2.37 15.09
C THR A 55 8.89 -3.13 15.77
N GLU A 56 8.82 -3.07 17.11
CA GLU A 56 7.70 -3.64 17.88
C GLU A 56 6.35 -2.98 17.54
N TYR A 57 6.35 -1.76 17.00
CA TYR A 57 5.16 -1.04 16.57
C TYR A 57 4.80 -1.33 15.10
N GLY A 58 5.54 -2.21 14.42
CA GLY A 58 5.28 -2.56 13.02
C GLY A 58 5.79 -1.55 12.00
N ASP A 59 6.65 -0.60 12.39
CA ASP A 59 7.31 0.29 11.43
C ASP A 59 8.50 -0.43 10.77
N PRO A 60 8.74 -0.28 9.46
CA PRO A 60 9.77 -1.03 8.77
C PRO A 60 11.17 -0.58 9.22
N ILE A 61 12.05 -1.55 9.50
CA ILE A 61 13.50 -1.34 9.71
C ILE A 61 14.24 -1.52 8.39
N SER A 62 13.75 -2.39 7.50
CA SER A 62 14.25 -2.58 6.14
C SER A 62 13.25 -3.42 5.35
N TYR A 63 13.23 -3.29 4.03
CA TYR A 63 12.47 -4.20 3.16
C TYR A 63 13.36 -5.37 2.72
N ASP A 64 12.97 -6.61 3.06
CA ASP A 64 13.79 -7.81 2.80
C ASP A 64 13.28 -8.58 1.58
N THR A 65 14.11 -8.75 0.57
CA THR A 65 13.71 -9.38 -0.69
C THR A 65 14.24 -10.80 -0.88
N LYS A 66 15.06 -11.32 0.04
CA LYS A 66 15.84 -12.55 -0.20
C LYS A 66 14.99 -13.78 -0.52
N ASN A 67 13.83 -13.89 0.12
CA ASN A 67 12.96 -15.06 0.02
C ASN A 67 11.55 -14.71 -0.49
N LEU A 68 11.34 -13.48 -0.98
CA LEU A 68 10.06 -13.01 -1.54
C LEU A 68 8.83 -13.38 -0.67
N ILE A 69 8.96 -13.26 0.65
CA ILE A 69 8.00 -13.79 1.62
C ILE A 69 6.64 -13.11 1.49
N GLY A 70 6.62 -11.80 1.26
CA GLY A 70 5.39 -11.06 1.05
C GLY A 70 4.62 -11.53 -0.19
N LEU A 71 5.32 -11.74 -1.31
CA LEU A 71 4.74 -12.23 -2.57
C LEU A 71 4.25 -13.66 -2.45
N HIS A 72 5.02 -14.56 -1.84
CA HIS A 72 4.56 -15.93 -1.58
C HIS A 72 3.33 -15.94 -0.67
N HIS A 73 3.33 -15.15 0.41
CA HIS A 73 2.18 -15.05 1.30
C HIS A 73 0.94 -14.48 0.58
N LEU A 74 1.12 -13.46 -0.27
CA LEU A 74 0.04 -12.91 -1.09
C LEU A 74 -0.51 -13.95 -2.07
N ASN A 75 0.34 -14.73 -2.73
CA ASN A 75 -0.08 -15.79 -3.63
C ASN A 75 -0.88 -16.88 -2.88
N MET A 76 -0.41 -17.29 -1.69
CA MET A 76 -1.15 -18.24 -0.85
C MET A 76 -2.53 -17.71 -0.47
N LEU A 77 -2.66 -16.43 -0.11
CA LEU A 77 -3.96 -15.82 0.18
C LEU A 77 -4.86 -15.83 -1.06
N ASN A 78 -4.31 -15.46 -2.22
CA ASN A 78 -5.02 -15.50 -3.48
C ASN A 78 -5.56 -16.91 -3.77
N GLU A 79 -4.71 -17.93 -3.69
CA GLU A 79 -5.10 -19.34 -3.90
C GLU A 79 -6.22 -19.78 -2.96
N GLN A 80 -6.19 -19.36 -1.69
CA GLN A 80 -7.27 -19.69 -0.74
C GLN A 80 -8.58 -18.97 -1.06
N ILE A 81 -8.51 -17.68 -1.41
CA ILE A 81 -9.70 -16.90 -1.77
C ILE A 81 -10.36 -17.47 -3.03
N THR A 82 -9.56 -17.95 -3.97
CA THR A 82 -10.07 -18.36 -5.30
C THR A 82 -10.17 -19.85 -5.48
N LYS A 83 -9.99 -20.62 -4.41
CA LYS A 83 -10.08 -22.09 -4.41
C LYS A 83 -11.37 -22.63 -5.04
N ASN A 84 -12.48 -21.91 -4.87
CA ASN A 84 -13.80 -22.28 -5.41
C ASN A 84 -14.28 -21.35 -6.53
N ALA A 85 -13.41 -20.46 -7.03
CA ALA A 85 -13.79 -19.55 -8.10
C ALA A 85 -13.94 -20.33 -9.42
N THR A 86 -14.98 -20.02 -10.18
CA THR A 86 -15.23 -20.64 -11.50
C THR A 86 -14.24 -20.17 -12.57
N SER A 87 -13.55 -19.06 -12.33
CA SER A 87 -12.46 -18.54 -13.17
C SER A 87 -11.18 -18.38 -12.34
N SER A 88 -10.05 -18.77 -12.92
CA SER A 88 -8.72 -18.64 -12.34
C SER A 88 -7.99 -17.35 -12.75
N ALA A 89 -8.56 -16.55 -13.66
CA ALA A 89 -7.93 -15.37 -14.23
C ALA A 89 -8.75 -14.11 -13.91
N PHE A 90 -8.39 -13.44 -12.83
CA PHE A 90 -8.89 -12.14 -12.44
C PHE A 90 -7.71 -11.22 -12.12
N ASP A 91 -7.90 -9.95 -12.41
CA ASP A 91 -6.97 -8.89 -12.05
C ASP A 91 -6.94 -8.69 -10.54
N ILE A 92 -5.74 -8.42 -10.01
CA ILE A 92 -5.51 -8.15 -8.59
C ILE A 92 -5.25 -6.65 -8.42
N ILE A 93 -6.06 -6.02 -7.57
CA ILE A 93 -5.88 -4.64 -7.11
C ILE A 93 -5.42 -4.68 -5.66
N LEU A 94 -4.25 -4.12 -5.38
CA LEU A 94 -3.74 -4.01 -4.01
C LEU A 94 -3.94 -2.60 -3.48
N VAL A 95 -4.61 -2.50 -2.33
CA VAL A 95 -4.87 -1.23 -1.64
C VAL A 95 -4.17 -1.24 -0.29
N GLY A 96 -3.24 -0.32 -0.10
CA GLY A 96 -2.56 -0.08 1.17
C GLY A 96 -3.10 1.19 1.80
N PHE A 97 -3.66 1.11 3.00
CA PHE A 97 -4.05 2.28 3.78
C PHE A 97 -3.19 2.41 5.03
N SER A 98 -2.70 3.62 5.33
CA SER A 98 -1.89 3.89 6.52
C SER A 98 -0.67 2.95 6.59
N LYS A 99 -0.55 2.10 7.62
CA LYS A 99 0.51 1.06 7.71
C LYS A 99 0.41 -0.05 6.65
N GLY A 100 -0.73 -0.22 5.99
CA GLY A 100 -0.86 -1.09 4.82
C GLY A 100 0.04 -0.65 3.65
N CYS A 101 0.40 0.63 3.57
CA CYS A 101 1.37 1.12 2.58
C CYS A 101 2.77 0.52 2.77
N ILE A 102 3.14 0.14 4.00
CA ILE A 102 4.42 -0.55 4.27
C ILE A 102 4.41 -1.92 3.58
N VAL A 103 3.27 -2.61 3.58
CA VAL A 103 3.11 -3.90 2.87
C VAL A 103 3.26 -3.69 1.36
N LEU A 104 2.63 -2.66 0.79
CA LEU A 104 2.81 -2.35 -0.64
C LEU A 104 4.27 -2.05 -0.98
N ASN A 105 4.97 -1.29 -0.14
CA ASN A 105 6.39 -0.99 -0.35
C ASN A 105 7.23 -2.27 -0.32
N GLN A 106 7.02 -3.15 0.67
CA GLN A 106 7.67 -4.45 0.75
C GLN A 106 7.43 -5.29 -0.51
N LEU A 107 6.17 -5.39 -0.94
CA LEU A 107 5.82 -6.13 -2.16
C LEU A 107 6.50 -5.51 -3.39
N LEU A 108 6.58 -4.20 -3.51
CA LEU A 108 7.25 -3.54 -4.62
C LEU A 108 8.77 -3.80 -4.63
N HIS A 109 9.41 -3.86 -3.47
CA HIS A 109 10.80 -4.29 -3.34
C HIS A 109 10.99 -5.74 -3.79
N GLU A 110 10.10 -6.64 -3.38
CA GLU A 110 10.13 -8.05 -3.79
C GLU A 110 9.86 -8.22 -5.29
N LEU A 111 8.90 -7.49 -5.85
CA LEU A 111 8.64 -7.45 -7.29
C LEU A 111 9.88 -7.01 -8.06
N THR A 112 10.61 -6.02 -7.53
CA THR A 112 11.85 -5.54 -8.14
C THR A 112 12.94 -6.60 -8.10
N ALA A 113 13.07 -7.32 -6.98
CA ALA A 113 14.01 -8.44 -6.91
C ALA A 113 13.64 -9.58 -7.87
N LEU A 114 12.35 -9.94 -7.93
CA LEU A 114 11.84 -10.96 -8.86
C LEU A 114 12.11 -10.58 -10.32
N ARG A 115 11.88 -9.31 -10.69
CA ARG A 115 12.17 -8.77 -12.03
C ARG A 115 13.62 -8.93 -12.43
N LEU A 116 14.55 -8.71 -11.48
CA LEU A 116 15.99 -8.78 -11.72
C LEU A 116 16.53 -10.22 -11.75
N MET A 117 15.94 -11.12 -10.96
CA MET A 117 16.40 -12.51 -10.85
C MET A 117 15.77 -13.43 -11.92
N LYS A 118 14.48 -13.23 -12.25
CA LYS A 118 13.70 -14.06 -13.21
C LYS A 118 13.77 -15.58 -12.97
N THR A 119 13.69 -16.03 -11.72
CA THR A 119 13.92 -17.45 -11.36
C THR A 119 12.67 -18.27 -11.00
N ASP A 120 11.47 -17.67 -10.95
CA ASP A 120 10.24 -18.35 -10.50
C ASP A 120 9.05 -18.07 -11.44
N ASP A 121 8.81 -18.97 -12.41
CA ASP A 121 7.73 -18.84 -13.40
C ASP A 121 6.33 -18.86 -12.78
N SER A 122 6.13 -19.62 -11.71
CA SER A 122 4.84 -19.70 -11.02
C SER A 122 4.51 -18.37 -10.37
N LEU A 123 5.49 -17.79 -9.66
CA LEU A 123 5.33 -16.49 -9.03
C LEU A 123 5.21 -15.37 -10.07
N LEU A 124 5.93 -15.45 -11.19
CA LEU A 124 5.78 -14.50 -12.29
C LEU A 124 4.37 -14.53 -12.90
N ASN A 125 3.77 -15.72 -13.05
CA ASN A 125 2.39 -15.87 -13.52
C ASN A 125 1.36 -15.35 -12.50
N PHE A 126 1.64 -15.48 -11.21
CA PHE A 126 0.83 -14.85 -10.17
C PHE A 126 0.92 -13.31 -10.25
N VAL A 127 2.15 -12.79 -10.29
CA VAL A 127 2.44 -11.35 -10.29
C VAL A 127 1.91 -10.65 -11.55
N SER A 128 1.90 -11.32 -12.70
CA SER A 128 1.39 -10.74 -13.95
C SER A 128 -0.09 -10.34 -13.88
N ARG A 129 -0.84 -10.88 -12.92
CA ARG A 129 -2.25 -10.51 -12.66
C ARG A 129 -2.40 -9.28 -11.78
N ILE A 130 -1.34 -8.80 -11.15
CA ILE A 130 -1.36 -7.57 -10.36
C ILE A 130 -1.46 -6.38 -11.32
N SER A 131 -2.64 -5.79 -11.41
CA SER A 131 -2.90 -4.70 -12.36
C SER A 131 -2.79 -3.33 -11.74
N ARG A 132 -2.89 -3.22 -10.40
CA ARG A 132 -2.95 -1.91 -9.73
C ARG A 132 -2.45 -1.92 -8.29
N PHE A 133 -1.66 -0.91 -7.96
CA PHE A 133 -1.32 -0.54 -6.58
C PHE A 133 -1.94 0.81 -6.23
N ILE A 134 -2.63 0.87 -5.10
CA ILE A 134 -3.26 2.08 -4.56
C ILE A 134 -2.70 2.35 -3.16
N TRP A 135 -1.92 3.43 -3.03
CA TRP A 135 -1.45 3.93 -1.74
C TRP A 135 -2.40 5.00 -1.20
N LEU A 136 -2.99 4.73 -0.04
CA LEU A 136 -3.92 5.60 0.67
C LEU A 136 -3.26 6.12 1.95
N ASP A 137 -2.85 7.38 1.92
CA ASP A 137 -2.32 8.14 3.05
C ASP A 137 -1.29 7.37 3.88
N GLY A 138 -0.27 6.87 3.17
CA GLY A 138 0.80 6.07 3.76
C GLY A 138 1.66 6.87 4.73
N GLY A 139 2.00 6.24 5.86
CA GLY A 139 2.89 6.85 6.85
C GLY A 139 3.33 5.86 7.92
N HIS A 140 4.56 6.05 8.41
CA HIS A 140 5.11 5.35 9.57
C HIS A 140 6.02 6.27 10.39
N ASN A 141 6.38 5.84 11.60
CA ASN A 141 7.09 6.68 12.56
C ASN A 141 8.62 6.51 12.54
N ASN A 142 9.18 5.65 11.67
CA ASN A 142 10.63 5.40 11.59
C ASN A 142 11.47 6.49 10.88
N GLY A 143 11.05 7.76 10.95
CA GLY A 143 11.79 8.91 10.42
C GLY A 143 12.13 8.83 8.93
N ASN A 144 13.32 9.33 8.56
CA ASN A 144 13.85 9.35 7.19
C ASN A 144 14.73 8.16 6.83
N GLN A 145 14.93 7.23 7.77
CA GLN A 145 15.84 6.10 7.59
C GLN A 145 15.31 5.09 6.58
N ILE A 146 13.98 4.98 6.51
CA ILE A 146 13.28 4.05 5.62
C ILE A 146 12.27 4.82 4.78
N MET A 147 12.18 4.44 3.51
CA MET A 147 11.28 5.09 2.57
C MET A 147 9.82 4.85 2.96
N ILE A 148 9.10 5.97 3.08
CA ILE A 148 7.66 6.00 3.35
C ILE A 148 6.90 5.84 2.03
N TRP A 149 7.41 6.50 0.99
CA TRP A 149 6.93 6.43 -0.39
C TRP A 149 8.07 5.91 -1.28
N PRO A 150 7.80 5.14 -2.34
CA PRO A 150 8.82 4.62 -3.24
C PRO A 150 9.60 5.75 -3.96
N THR A 151 10.86 5.98 -3.57
CA THR A 151 11.70 7.05 -4.16
C THR A 151 12.87 6.53 -5.01
N ASP A 152 13.00 5.22 -5.17
CA ASP A 152 14.04 4.57 -5.99
C ASP A 152 13.50 4.30 -7.40
N GLU A 153 14.25 4.74 -8.41
CA GLU A 153 13.90 4.62 -9.84
C GLU A 153 13.73 3.16 -10.28
N ASN A 154 14.44 2.21 -9.67
CA ASN A 154 14.27 0.79 -9.97
C ASN A 154 12.89 0.28 -9.58
N LEU A 155 12.31 0.80 -8.50
CA LEU A 155 10.95 0.46 -8.06
C LEU A 155 9.92 1.00 -9.07
N ILE A 156 10.15 2.21 -9.59
CA ILE A 156 9.26 2.82 -10.59
C ILE A 156 9.35 2.08 -11.92
N THR A 157 10.56 1.70 -12.32
CA THR A 157 10.78 0.86 -13.50
C THR A 157 10.05 -0.48 -13.36
N THR A 158 10.06 -1.08 -12.16
CA THR A 158 9.29 -2.30 -11.87
C THR A 158 7.78 -2.09 -12.07
N LEU A 159 7.21 -0.99 -11.60
CA LEU A 159 5.79 -0.67 -11.82
C LEU A 159 5.46 -0.56 -13.32
N VAL A 160 6.35 0.05 -14.10
CA VAL A 160 6.18 0.20 -15.56
C VAL A 160 6.31 -1.14 -16.28
N ASP A 161 7.36 -1.91 -15.98
CA ASP A 161 7.65 -3.20 -16.64
C ASP A 161 6.54 -4.22 -16.40
N TYR A 162 6.00 -4.28 -15.17
CA TYR A 162 4.86 -5.12 -14.84
C TYR A 162 3.51 -4.50 -15.19
N LYS A 163 3.48 -3.32 -15.81
CA LYS A 163 2.23 -2.65 -16.23
C LYS A 163 1.28 -2.40 -15.05
N ILE A 164 1.82 -2.11 -13.86
CA ILE A 164 1.03 -1.84 -12.66
C ILE A 164 0.57 -0.38 -12.68
N ARG A 165 -0.74 -0.20 -12.76
CA ARG A 165 -1.35 1.12 -12.59
C ARG A 165 -1.13 1.63 -11.17
N THR A 166 -0.62 2.84 -11.04
CA THR A 166 -0.29 3.43 -9.74
C THR A 166 -1.27 4.55 -9.37
N GLU A 167 -1.84 4.46 -8.18
CA GLU A 167 -2.70 5.51 -7.64
C GLU A 167 -2.22 5.93 -6.24
N ILE A 168 -2.10 7.24 -6.04
CA ILE A 168 -1.66 7.86 -4.80
C ILE A 168 -2.75 8.83 -4.34
N TYR A 169 -3.23 8.61 -3.13
CA TYR A 169 -4.19 9.48 -2.48
C TYR A 169 -3.66 9.85 -1.11
N VAL A 170 -3.55 11.14 -0.83
CA VAL A 170 -2.94 11.65 0.41
C VAL A 170 -3.81 12.71 1.07
N THR A 171 -3.59 12.92 2.36
CA THR A 171 -4.18 14.03 3.12
C THR A 171 -3.08 14.87 3.78
N PRO A 172 -3.39 16.11 4.21
CA PRO A 172 -2.47 16.90 5.03
C PRO A 172 -2.07 16.22 6.35
N PHE A 173 -2.78 15.18 6.81
CA PHE A 173 -2.39 14.45 8.01
C PHE A 173 -1.02 13.76 7.88
N GLN A 174 -0.74 13.14 6.72
CA GLN A 174 0.58 12.54 6.46
C GLN A 174 1.50 13.48 5.69
N ILE A 175 0.96 14.32 4.82
CA ILE A 175 1.72 15.20 3.92
C ILE A 175 1.59 16.65 4.38
N ASP A 176 2.37 17.00 5.39
CA ASP A 176 2.49 18.38 5.87
C ASP A 176 3.95 18.79 6.06
N SER A 177 4.45 19.68 5.20
CA SER A 177 5.82 20.18 5.31
C SER A 177 6.04 21.14 6.48
N LYS A 178 4.96 21.72 7.05
CA LYS A 178 5.05 22.62 8.22
C LYS A 178 5.26 21.82 9.51
N ASN A 179 4.78 20.58 9.55
CA ASN A 179 5.01 19.66 10.66
C ASN A 179 6.40 18.99 10.54
N PRO A 180 7.35 19.23 11.47
CA PRO A 180 8.69 18.64 11.42
C PRO A 180 8.69 17.11 11.36
N TYR A 181 7.71 16.45 11.98
CA TYR A 181 7.57 14.99 11.99
C TYR A 181 7.08 14.43 10.65
N LYS A 182 6.49 15.26 9.78
CA LYS A 182 5.95 14.89 8.46
C LYS A 182 6.76 15.46 7.29
N LYS A 183 7.85 16.18 7.58
CA LYS A 183 8.75 16.73 6.56
C LYS A 183 9.23 15.66 5.58
N PHE A 184 9.69 14.52 6.10
CA PHE A 184 10.19 13.41 5.27
C PHE A 184 9.08 12.67 4.52
N HIS A 185 7.89 12.54 5.12
CA HIS A 185 6.71 12.02 4.43
C HIS A 185 6.42 12.85 3.18
N THR A 186 6.44 14.17 3.33
CA THR A 186 6.20 15.12 2.24
C THR A 186 7.31 15.09 1.18
N GLN A 187 8.57 15.01 1.59
CA GLN A 187 9.71 14.93 0.66
C GLN A 187 9.65 13.64 -0.17
N HIS A 188 9.43 12.49 0.47
CA HIS A 188 9.33 11.21 -0.22
C HIS A 188 8.11 11.18 -1.16
N TYR A 189 6.96 11.68 -0.72
CA TYR A 189 5.76 11.79 -1.55
C TYR A 189 6.01 12.64 -2.82
N LYS A 190 6.62 13.82 -2.66
CA LYS A 190 6.95 14.69 -3.80
C LYS A 190 7.88 13.99 -4.78
N LYS A 191 8.96 13.36 -4.28
CA LYS A 191 9.90 12.62 -5.13
C LYS A 191 9.22 11.45 -5.86
N PHE A 192 8.39 10.67 -5.16
CA PHE A 192 7.63 9.58 -5.78
C PHE A 192 6.69 10.09 -6.89
N SER A 193 6.00 11.20 -6.62
CA SER A 193 5.11 11.86 -7.58
C SER A 193 5.84 12.33 -8.83
N GLU A 194 7.01 12.95 -8.65
CA GLU A 194 7.87 13.40 -9.76
C GLU A 194 8.37 12.22 -10.60
N LEU A 195 8.84 11.15 -9.95
CA LEU A 195 9.30 9.97 -10.67
C LEU A 195 8.20 9.34 -11.51
N LEU A 196 7.00 9.15 -10.96
CA LEU A 196 5.86 8.61 -11.71
C LEU A 196 5.49 9.49 -12.91
N LEU A 197 5.55 10.81 -12.75
CA LEU A 197 5.28 11.75 -13.85
C LEU A 197 6.32 11.59 -14.98
N CYS A 198 7.62 11.59 -14.65
CA CYS A 198 8.69 11.45 -15.63
C CYS A 198 8.60 10.13 -16.44
N HIS A 199 8.23 9.03 -15.78
CA HIS A 199 8.05 7.74 -16.45
C HIS A 199 6.78 7.70 -17.31
N SER A 200 5.71 8.38 -16.90
CA SER A 200 4.46 8.47 -17.67
C SER A 200 4.65 9.27 -18.97
N THR A 201 5.50 10.30 -18.97
CA THR A 201 5.75 11.13 -20.17
C THR A 201 6.74 10.50 -21.16
N SER A 202 7.59 9.57 -20.70
CA SER A 202 8.67 8.99 -21.51
C SER A 202 8.27 7.70 -22.23
N SER A 203 7.18 7.04 -21.82
CA SER A 203 6.72 5.78 -22.40
C SER A 203 5.59 6.01 -23.42
N SER A 204 5.94 6.07 -24.71
CA SER A 204 4.98 6.31 -25.80
C SER A 204 3.99 5.16 -26.05
N ASN A 205 4.16 4.01 -25.39
CA ASN A 205 3.42 2.77 -25.68
C ASN A 205 2.64 2.19 -24.49
N TYR A 206 2.62 2.86 -23.33
CA TYR A 206 1.90 2.38 -22.16
C TYR A 206 1.21 3.52 -21.42
N ASP A 207 -0.13 3.57 -21.48
CA ASP A 207 -0.96 4.53 -20.73
C ASP A 207 -1.03 4.10 -19.26
N ASN A 208 0.10 4.24 -18.54
CA ASN A 208 0.12 4.12 -17.10
C ASN A 208 -0.50 5.38 -16.50
N LYS A 209 -1.83 5.48 -16.58
CA LYS A 209 -2.59 6.59 -16.01
C LYS A 209 -2.40 6.62 -14.49
N THR A 210 -1.36 7.31 -14.08
CA THR A 210 -1.04 7.55 -12.68
C THR A 210 -2.06 8.53 -12.13
N ILE A 211 -2.70 8.16 -11.02
CA ILE A 211 -3.52 9.11 -10.26
C ILE A 211 -2.69 9.59 -9.08
N ASN A 212 -2.63 10.91 -8.90
CA ASN A 212 -2.04 11.52 -7.73
C ASN A 212 -2.94 12.65 -7.25
N LYS A 213 -3.55 12.48 -6.09
CA LYS A 213 -4.55 13.43 -5.58
C LYS A 213 -4.39 13.65 -4.08
N MET A 214 -4.32 14.92 -3.70
CA MET A 214 -4.45 15.36 -2.32
C MET A 214 -5.92 15.67 -2.02
N PHE A 215 -6.47 15.05 -0.99
CA PHE A 215 -7.79 15.37 -0.46
C PHE A 215 -7.67 16.29 0.74
N PHE A 216 -8.72 17.09 0.98
CA PHE A 216 -8.82 17.96 2.15
C PHE A 216 -7.68 18.99 2.22
N ALA A 217 -7.19 19.47 1.07
CA ALA A 217 -6.04 20.38 1.02
C ALA A 217 -6.25 21.71 1.76
N ASP A 218 -7.50 22.17 1.82
CA ASP A 218 -7.90 23.40 2.52
C ASP A 218 -8.24 23.16 4.01
N ASP A 219 -8.32 21.90 4.45
CA ASP A 219 -8.62 21.54 5.83
C ASP A 219 -7.34 21.47 6.68
N SER A 220 -7.51 21.63 8.01
CA SER A 220 -6.42 21.38 8.95
C SER A 220 -6.07 19.88 9.04
N PRO A 221 -4.77 19.51 9.13
CA PRO A 221 -4.35 18.12 9.31
C PRO A 221 -5.05 17.45 10.51
N SER A 222 -5.72 16.32 10.29
CA SER A 222 -6.35 15.56 11.38
C SER A 222 -6.44 14.08 11.08
N ILE A 223 -6.41 13.27 12.15
CA ILE A 223 -6.58 11.82 12.05
C ILE A 223 -8.00 11.45 11.57
N ASP A 224 -9.00 12.30 11.80
CA ASP A 224 -10.34 12.09 11.26
C ASP A 224 -10.33 12.16 9.72
N LYS A 225 -9.62 13.14 9.14
CA LYS A 225 -9.44 13.25 7.68
C LYS A 225 -8.63 12.10 7.08
N HIS A 226 -7.62 11.61 7.81
CA HIS A 226 -6.87 10.40 7.44
C HIS A 226 -7.80 9.22 7.20
N PHE A 227 -8.74 8.95 8.12
CA PHE A 227 -9.72 7.88 7.94
C PHE A 227 -10.83 8.22 6.95
N GLU A 228 -11.31 9.47 6.92
CA GLU A 228 -12.34 9.94 5.98
C GLU A 228 -11.93 9.71 4.52
N LEU A 229 -10.61 9.74 4.22
CA LEU A 229 -10.07 9.41 2.91
C LEU A 229 -10.65 8.10 2.35
N LEU A 230 -10.83 7.07 3.17
CA LEU A 230 -11.36 5.77 2.75
C LEU A 230 -12.72 5.87 2.06
N THR A 231 -13.51 6.91 2.36
CA THR A 231 -14.84 7.10 1.78
C THR A 231 -14.87 7.98 0.53
N VAL A 232 -13.80 8.73 0.23
CA VAL A 232 -13.82 9.78 -0.80
C VAL A 232 -12.81 9.61 -1.93
N PHE A 233 -11.85 8.68 -1.80
CA PHE A 233 -10.83 8.41 -2.83
C PHE A 233 -11.39 7.73 -4.09
#